data_AF-A0A349BTJ6-F1
#
_entry.id   AF-A0A349BTJ6-F1
#
_cell.length_a   1.000
_cell.length_b   1.000
_cell.length_c   1.000
_cell.angle_alpha   90.00
_cell.angle_beta   90.00
_cell.angle_gamma   90.00
#
_symmetry.space_group_name_H-M   'P 1'
#
loop_
_entity.id
_entity.type
_entity.pdbx_description
1 polymer ?
#
loop_
_entity_poly.entity_id
_entity_poly.type
_entity_poly.pdbx_seq_one_letter_code
_entity_poly.pdbx_strand_id
1 'polypeptide(L)' 'VIEINLDTLTPHVNGPFTPDLATPVAEMKAVAKANGWPLQVEWGLIGSCTNSSYEDLSRAAS' A
#
# COMPACT_ATOMS: atom_id res chain seq x y z
N VAL A 1 4.84 22.35 10.62
CA VAL A 1 5.02 21.13 11.42
C VAL A 1 3.92 20.15 11.01
N ILE A 2 4.25 18.88 10.77
CA ILE A 2 3.29 17.80 10.47
C ILE A 2 3.32 16.83 11.65
N GLU A 3 2.15 16.42 12.14
CA GLU A 3 2.00 15.47 13.24
C GLU A 3 1.32 14.19 12.74
N ILE A 4 1.87 13.04 13.11
CA ILE A 4 1.34 11.72 12.74
C ILE A 4 1.31 10.86 14.00
N ASN A 5 0.13 10.34 14.34
CA ASN A 5 -0.03 9.39 15.43
C ASN A 5 0.06 7.95 14.91
N LEU A 6 1.12 7.24 15.31
CA LEU A 6 1.40 5.87 14.88
C LEU A 6 0.41 4.84 15.44
N ASP A 7 -0.21 5.11 16.60
CA ASP A 7 -1.17 4.20 17.22
C ASP A 7 -2.49 4.15 16.44
N THR A 8 -2.80 5.22 15.71
CA THR A 8 -4.00 5.33 14.87
C THR A 8 -3.72 5.04 13.39
N LEU A 9 -2.45 4.87 13.02
CA LEU A 9 -2.06 4.68 11.62
C LEU A 9 -2.42 3.27 11.14
N THR A 10 -3.08 3.17 9.99
CA THR A 10 -3.43 1.91 9.35
C THR A 10 -2.60 1.65 8.10
N PRO A 11 -2.60 0.41 7.56
CA PRO A 11 -1.98 0.14 6.27
C PRO A 11 -2.62 0.94 5.11
N HIS A 12 -1.78 1.40 4.18
CA HIS A 12 -2.18 2.20 3.01
C HIS A 12 -1.60 1.62 1.71
N VAL A 13 -2.25 1.93 0.60
CA VAL A 13 -1.78 1.69 -0.77
C VAL A 13 -1.85 3.01 -1.53
N ASN A 14 -0.76 3.36 -2.22
CA ASN A 14 -0.70 4.57 -3.03
C ASN A 14 -0.73 4.23 -4.53
N GLY A 15 -1.40 5.06 -5.33
CA GLY A 15 -1.54 4.86 -6.77
C GLY A 15 -2.98 5.02 -7.25
N PRO A 16 -3.31 4.66 -8.50
CA PRO A 16 -2.49 3.87 -9.43
C PRO A 16 -1.50 4.67 -10.31
N PHE A 17 -1.64 5.99 -10.46
CA PHE A 17 -0.82 6.78 -11.41
C PHE A 17 0.05 7.86 -10.76
N THR A 18 -0.04 8.03 -9.44
CA THR A 18 0.77 8.99 -8.68
C THR A 18 1.09 8.42 -7.29
N PRO A 19 2.30 8.64 -6.76
CA PRO A 19 2.68 8.17 -5.43
C PRO A 19 1.95 8.90 -4.29
N ASP A 20 1.29 10.04 -4.56
CA ASP A 20 0.66 10.87 -3.53
C ASP A 20 -0.81 10.52 -3.28
N LEU A 21 -1.40 9.66 -4.11
CA LEU A 21 -2.79 9.22 -3.94
C LEU A 21 -2.87 8.09 -2.93
N ALA A 22 -2.92 8.42 -1.64
CA ALA A 22 -3.00 7.46 -0.55
C ALA A 22 -4.43 6.96 -0.31
N THR A 23 -4.61 5.64 -0.31
CA THR A 23 -5.89 4.97 -0.01
C THR A 23 -5.70 3.98 1.14
N PRO A 24 -6.48 4.06 2.23
CA PRO A 24 -6.47 3.02 3.26
C PRO A 24 -6.81 1.65 2.67
N VAL A 25 -6.07 0.60 3.05
CA VAL A 25 -6.26 -0.76 2.49
C VAL A 25 -7.71 -1.24 2.67
N ALA A 26 -8.35 -0.90 3.80
CA ALA A 26 -9.73 -1.26 4.10
C ALA A 26 -10.76 -0.69 3.09
N GLU A 27 -10.44 0.44 2.45
CA GLU A 27 -11.32 1.16 1.53
C GLU A 27 -11.03 0.86 0.05
N MET A 28 -9.86 0.29 -0.23
CA MET A 28 -9.34 0.09 -1.59
C MET A 28 -10.33 -0.61 -2.53
N LYS A 29 -11.07 -1.61 -2.03
CA LYS A 29 -12.08 -2.34 -2.83
C LYS A 29 -13.21 -1.45 -3.32
N ALA A 30 -13.68 -0.51 -2.48
CA ALA A 30 -14.76 0.39 -2.84
C ALA A 30 -14.26 1.47 -3.82
N VAL A 31 -13.09 2.05 -3.53
CA VAL A 31 -12.46 3.08 -4.37
C VAL A 31 -12.12 2.53 -5.75
N ALA A 32 -11.52 1.34 -5.83
CA ALA A 32 -11.18 0.71 -7.10
C ALA A 32 -12.41 0.43 -7.96
N LYS A 33 -13.52 -0.04 -7.37
CA LYS A 33 -14.77 -0.24 -8.11
C LYS A 33 -15.38 1.07 -8.60
N ALA A 34 -15.40 2.10 -7.77
CA ALA A 34 -15.97 3.40 -8.13
C ALA A 34 -15.21 4.07 -9.27
N ASN A 35 -13.88 3.87 -9.33
CA ASN A 35 -13.01 4.44 -10.35
C ASN A 35 -12.73 3.49 -11.54
N GLY A 36 -13.33 2.30 -11.56
CA GLY A 36 -13.12 1.32 -12.63
C GLY A 36 -11.69 0.78 -12.71
N TRP A 37 -10.95 0.75 -11.60
CA TRP A 37 -9.59 0.22 -11.57
C TRP A 37 -9.58 -1.31 -11.67
N PRO A 38 -8.59 -1.91 -12.36
CA PRO A 38 -8.44 -3.37 -12.41
C PRO A 38 -8.29 -3.95 -11.00
N LEU A 39 -9.11 -4.96 -10.68
CA LEU A 39 -9.06 -5.65 -9.38
C LEU A 39 -8.22 -6.92 -9.41
N GLN A 40 -7.95 -7.46 -10.60
CA GLN A 40 -7.09 -8.61 -10.75
C GLN A 40 -5.63 -8.19 -10.65
N VAL A 41 -4.96 -8.68 -9.62
CA VAL A 41 -3.51 -8.52 -9.47
C VAL A 41 -2.83 -9.58 -10.32
N GLU A 42 -2.08 -9.15 -11.33
CA GLU A 42 -1.30 -10.08 -12.16
C GLU A 42 0.05 -10.42 -11.51
N TRP A 43 0.67 -9.45 -10.84
CA TRP A 43 2.00 -9.59 -10.24
C TRP A 43 2.07 -8.84 -8.91
N GLY A 44 2.70 -9.46 -7.91
CA GLY A 44 3.07 -8.82 -6.65
C GLY A 44 4.59 -8.75 -6.56
N LEU A 45 5.16 -7.57 -6.77
CA LEU A 45 6.60 -7.35 -6.72
C LEU A 45 6.98 -6.79 -5.33
N ILE A 46 7.77 -7.54 -4.56
CA ILE A 46 8.28 -7.13 -3.25
C ILE A 46 9.78 -6.81 -3.33
N GLY A 47 10.29 -5.94 -2.46
CA GLY A 47 11.72 -5.58 -2.41
C GLY A 47 12.01 -4.18 -2.95
N SER A 48 12.96 -4.09 -3.89
CA SER A 48 13.62 -2.83 -4.33
C SER A 48 14.46 -2.16 -3.23
N CYS A 49 15.06 -0.99 -3.50
CA CYS A 49 15.84 -0.26 -2.51
C CYS A 49 15.01 0.18 -1.29
N THR A 50 13.69 0.29 -1.40
CA THR A 50 12.82 0.82 -0.33
C THR A 50 12.43 -0.22 0.71
N ASN A 51 12.18 -1.48 0.32
CA ASN A 51 11.60 -2.50 1.21
C ASN A 51 12.29 -3.88 1.06
N SER A 52 13.62 -3.93 1.06
CA SER A 52 14.41 -5.16 0.88
C SER A 52 15.30 -5.53 2.06
N SER A 53 15.07 -4.92 3.24
CA SER A 53 15.83 -5.29 4.43
C SER A 53 15.47 -6.71 4.90
N TYR A 54 16.27 -7.26 5.81
CA TYR A 54 15.95 -8.54 6.46
C TYR A 54 14.60 -8.48 7.20
N GLU A 55 14.27 -7.35 7.83
CA GLU A 55 12.98 -7.16 8.50
C GLU A 55 11.82 -7.18 7.50
N ASP A 56 11.96 -6.52 6.35
CA ASP A 56 10.92 -6.49 5.32
C ASP A 56 10.64 -7.90 4.76
N LEU A 57 11.72 -8.61 4.36
CA LEU A 57 11.59 -9.93 3.74
C LEU A 57 11.15 -11.00 4.74
N SER A 58 11.56 -10.90 6.00
CA SER A 58 11.08 -11.82 7.05
C SER A 58 9.60 -11.61 7.35
N ARG A 59 9.12 -10.36 7.42
CA ARG A 59 7.69 -10.05 7.55
C ARG A 59 6.86 -10.52 6.35
N ALA A 60 7.42 -10.49 5.14
CA ALA A 60 6.73 -11.01 3.95
C ALA A 60 6.65 -12.55 3.93
N ALA A 61 7.58 -13.24 4.62
CA ALA A 61 7.63 -14.69 4.67
C ALA A 61 6.81 -15.30 5.82
N SER A 62 6.47 -14.50 6.84
CA SER A 62 5.76 -14.93 8.05
C SER A 62 4.24 -14.91 7.91
#